data_AF-A0A6A6A7X0-F1
#
_entry.id   AF-A0A6A6A7X0-F1
#
_cell.length_a   1.000
_cell.length_b   1.000
_cell.length_c   1.000
_cell.angle_alpha   90.00
_cell.angle_beta   90.00
_cell.angle_gamma   90.00
#
_symmetry.space_group_name_H-M   'P 1'
#
loop_
_entity.id
_entity.type
_entity.pdbx_description
1 polymer ?
#
loop_
_entity_poly.entity_id
_entity_poly.type
_entity_poly.pdbx_seq_one_letter_code
_entity_poly.pdbx_strand_id
1 'polypeptide(L)'
;LTSKQKKFLDQWYEDFVQHPSQSTTPHESLIALAILIQARPQLIHEYISNKYSSTTHEPATCPTLKSTSLQPHSSTEPYSLTRANNHLPSATLALVEKFISTCHRRRPPTDGRRTVNSGPFRCSFSCGYRTKRVFDWRRHEETHEPQELWLCALCCQVKGDTQSEGDLYPQNPFLVNRKDKFLRHAKDAHQQWVPETVLEMSRVGYRPRVGGKCEVCGGAWESWDERCKHLLGHFEDEIERGCKR
;
A
#
# COMPACT_ATOMS: atom_id res chain seq x y z
N LEU A 1 9.79 33.12 -3.89
CA LEU A 1 8.95 33.86 -4.87
C LEU A 1 9.02 35.35 -4.57
N THR A 2 9.27 36.18 -5.58
CA THR A 2 9.23 37.65 -5.47
C THR A 2 7.79 38.14 -5.32
N SER A 3 7.59 39.38 -4.86
CA SER A 3 6.24 39.96 -4.73
C SER A 3 5.49 40.04 -6.07
N LYS A 4 6.19 40.23 -7.19
CA LYS A 4 5.60 40.20 -8.54
C LYS A 4 5.12 38.80 -8.92
N GLN A 5 5.94 37.78 -8.66
CA GLN A 5 5.59 36.37 -8.91
C GLN A 5 4.37 35.94 -8.07
N LYS A 6 4.32 36.33 -6.79
CA LYS A 6 3.17 36.05 -5.91
C LYS A 6 1.87 36.67 -6.43
N LYS A 7 1.89 37.97 -6.82
CA LYS A 7 0.72 38.64 -7.41
C LYS A 7 0.25 37.96 -8.70
N PHE A 8 1.17 37.53 -9.55
CA PHE A 8 0.83 36.81 -10.78
C PHE A 8 0.18 35.44 -10.47
N LEU A 9 0.75 34.69 -9.53
CA LEU A 9 0.18 33.40 -9.10
C LEU A 9 -1.22 33.57 -8.50
N ASP A 10 -1.45 34.64 -7.76
CA ASP A 10 -2.77 34.94 -7.20
C ASP A 10 -3.79 35.20 -8.32
N GLN A 11 -3.46 36.08 -9.26
CA GLN A 11 -4.32 36.38 -10.40
C GLN A 11 -4.62 35.12 -11.24
N TRP A 12 -3.58 34.34 -11.54
CA TRP A 12 -3.72 33.10 -12.30
C TRP A 12 -4.61 32.07 -11.58
N TYR A 13 -4.47 31.94 -10.25
CA TYR A 13 -5.28 30.99 -9.47
C TYR A 13 -6.76 31.39 -9.48
N GLU A 14 -7.05 32.68 -9.28
CA GLU A 14 -8.42 33.21 -9.33
C GLU A 14 -9.07 33.03 -10.72
N ASP A 15 -8.34 33.31 -11.79
CA ASP A 15 -8.88 33.27 -13.16
C ASP A 15 -9.07 31.85 -13.71
N PHE A 16 -8.24 30.89 -13.31
CA PHE A 16 -8.19 29.56 -13.93
C PHE A 16 -8.63 28.41 -13.04
N VAL A 17 -8.48 28.52 -11.71
CA VAL A 17 -8.72 27.38 -10.79
C VAL A 17 -10.11 27.45 -10.15
N GLN A 18 -10.72 28.63 -10.05
CA GLN A 18 -12.08 28.79 -9.50
C GLN A 18 -13.19 28.20 -10.39
N HIS A 19 -12.89 27.75 -11.62
CA HIS A 19 -13.88 27.10 -12.45
C HIS A 19 -14.02 25.60 -12.07
N PRO A 20 -15.16 25.16 -11.52
CA PRO A 20 -15.33 23.86 -10.86
C PRO A 20 -15.33 22.64 -11.81
N SER A 21 -15.08 22.83 -13.10
CA SER A 21 -15.09 21.76 -14.10
C SER A 21 -13.77 20.98 -14.18
N GLN A 22 -12.70 21.39 -13.51
CA GLN A 22 -11.40 20.70 -13.54
C GLN A 22 -10.75 20.66 -12.14
N SER A 23 -11.12 19.68 -11.33
CA SER A 23 -10.79 19.59 -9.89
C SER A 23 -9.34 19.21 -9.56
N THR A 24 -8.43 19.18 -10.53
CA THR A 24 -7.00 18.95 -10.28
C THR A 24 -6.21 19.74 -11.30
N THR A 25 -5.48 20.77 -10.86
CA THR A 25 -4.45 21.39 -11.69
C THR A 25 -3.43 20.31 -12.06
N PRO A 26 -3.35 19.89 -13.34
CA PRO A 26 -2.40 18.87 -13.76
C PRO A 26 -0.98 19.30 -13.38
N HIS A 27 -0.14 18.33 -12.97
CA HIS A 27 1.27 18.59 -12.63
C HIS A 27 1.99 19.36 -13.75
N GLU A 28 1.62 19.10 -15.00
CA GLU A 28 2.12 19.78 -16.20
C GLU A 28 1.82 21.29 -16.20
N SER A 29 0.65 21.71 -15.72
CA SER A 29 0.28 23.12 -15.63
C SER A 29 1.14 23.87 -14.61
N LEU A 30 1.51 23.21 -13.50
CA LEU A 30 2.42 23.79 -12.50
C LEU A 30 3.85 23.94 -13.05
N ILE A 31 4.32 22.98 -13.86
CA ILE A 31 5.63 23.09 -14.53
C ILE A 31 5.63 24.23 -15.54
N ALA A 32 4.60 24.33 -16.38
CA ALA A 32 4.46 25.41 -17.35
C ALA A 32 4.44 26.79 -16.67
N LEU A 33 3.69 26.90 -15.56
CA LEU A 33 3.63 28.11 -14.74
C LEU A 33 4.99 28.47 -14.13
N ALA A 34 5.75 27.47 -13.68
CA ALA A 34 7.10 27.64 -13.15
C ALA A 34 8.08 28.20 -14.18
N ILE A 35 8.02 27.68 -15.40
CA ILE A 35 8.82 28.18 -16.52
C ILE A 35 8.45 29.63 -16.83
N LEU A 36 7.15 29.93 -16.94
CA LEU A 36 6.65 31.25 -17.31
C LEU A 36 7.11 32.35 -16.33
N ILE A 37 7.06 32.07 -15.03
CA ILE A 37 7.45 33.05 -14.00
C ILE A 37 8.92 32.96 -13.60
N GLN A 38 9.70 32.09 -14.26
CA GLN A 38 11.11 31.82 -13.98
C GLN A 38 11.35 31.46 -12.50
N ALA A 39 10.52 30.55 -11.97
CA ALA A 39 10.63 30.06 -10.60
C ALA A 39 10.80 28.54 -10.56
N ARG A 40 11.25 28.02 -9.42
CA ARG A 40 11.31 26.57 -9.19
C ARG A 40 9.89 26.03 -8.95
N PRO A 41 9.47 24.93 -9.60
CA PRO A 41 8.13 24.35 -9.45
C PRO A 41 7.74 24.08 -7.99
N GLN A 42 8.69 23.65 -7.15
CA GLN A 42 8.46 23.34 -5.74
C GLN A 42 7.99 24.56 -4.95
N LEU A 43 8.55 25.74 -5.23
CA LEU A 43 8.18 26.99 -4.54
C LEU A 43 6.78 27.47 -4.91
N ILE A 44 6.31 27.13 -6.11
CA ILE A 44 4.95 27.43 -6.56
C ILE A 44 3.95 26.48 -5.89
N HIS A 45 4.27 25.19 -5.88
CA HIS A 45 3.44 24.18 -5.22
C HIS A 45 3.22 24.51 -3.74
N GLU A 46 4.31 24.81 -3.02
CA GLU A 46 4.25 25.18 -1.60
C GLU A 46 3.44 26.48 -1.37
N TYR A 47 3.60 27.47 -2.25
CA TYR A 47 2.85 28.73 -2.14
C TYR A 47 1.34 28.52 -2.32
N ILE A 48 0.95 27.77 -3.37
CA ILE A 48 -0.46 27.49 -3.66
C ILE A 48 -1.06 26.63 -2.55
N SER A 49 -0.37 25.57 -2.11
CA SER A 49 -0.86 24.70 -1.04
C SER A 49 -1.04 25.46 0.27
N ASN A 50 -0.12 26.34 0.66
CA ASN A 50 -0.23 27.06 1.92
C ASN A 50 -1.33 28.14 1.88
N LYS A 51 -1.45 28.85 0.76
CA LYS A 51 -2.35 30.00 0.64
C LYS A 51 -3.81 29.60 0.42
N TYR A 52 -4.06 28.60 -0.41
CA TYR A 52 -5.42 28.26 -0.84
C TYR A 52 -6.01 27.03 -0.15
N SER A 53 -5.20 26.16 0.47
CA SER A 53 -5.74 25.05 1.27
C SER A 53 -6.36 25.50 2.60
N SER A 54 -6.16 26.76 3.00
CA SER A 54 -6.59 27.28 4.31
C SER A 54 -7.91 28.08 4.27
N THR A 55 -8.47 28.35 3.10
CA THR A 55 -9.59 29.31 2.93
C THR A 55 -10.96 28.61 2.78
N THR A 56 -11.10 27.37 3.23
CA THR A 56 -12.41 26.70 3.29
C THR A 56 -13.12 27.05 4.60
N HIS A 57 -13.67 28.27 4.69
CA HIS A 57 -14.58 28.68 5.76
C HIS A 57 -15.95 29.04 5.18
N GLU A 58 -16.88 28.09 5.23
CA GLU A 58 -18.33 28.30 5.21
C GLU A 58 -18.93 27.19 6.11
N PRO A 59 -19.70 27.54 7.17
CA PRO A 59 -20.28 26.58 8.08
C PRO A 59 -21.58 26.01 7.49
N ALA A 60 -21.43 25.11 6.51
CA ALA A 60 -22.52 24.29 6.02
C ALA A 60 -22.34 22.86 6.57
N THR A 61 -23.31 22.45 7.38
CA THR A 61 -23.65 21.08 7.80
C THR A 61 -22.72 19.99 7.26
N CYS A 62 -21.84 19.48 8.13
CA CYS A 62 -20.87 18.41 7.85
C CYS A 62 -21.40 17.32 6.90
N PRO A 63 -20.86 17.20 5.68
CA PRO A 63 -20.60 15.90 5.11
C PRO A 63 -19.28 15.44 5.73
N THR A 64 -19.37 14.54 6.69
CA THR A 64 -18.26 13.74 7.20
C THR A 64 -17.34 13.35 6.04
N LEU A 65 -16.10 13.85 6.04
CA LEU A 65 -15.04 13.37 5.16
C LEU A 65 -14.88 11.88 5.43
N LYS A 66 -15.55 11.08 4.60
CA LYS A 66 -15.29 9.67 4.48
C LYS A 66 -13.87 9.58 3.97
N SER A 67 -12.94 9.36 4.89
CA SER A 67 -11.88 8.36 4.68
C SER A 67 -12.48 7.30 3.78
N THR A 68 -11.86 6.99 2.66
CA THR A 68 -12.31 5.98 1.67
C THR A 68 -12.27 4.60 2.32
N SER A 69 -13.08 4.43 3.37
CA SER A 69 -13.65 3.20 3.84
C SER A 69 -14.39 2.69 2.63
N LEU A 70 -13.83 1.63 2.07
CA LEU A 70 -14.41 0.77 1.07
C LEU A 70 -15.93 0.75 1.27
N GLN A 71 -16.65 1.56 0.49
CA GLN A 71 -18.09 1.43 0.46
C GLN A 71 -18.36 -0.01 0.03
N PRO A 72 -19.23 -0.74 0.74
CA PRO A 72 -19.61 -2.09 0.36
C PRO A 72 -20.50 -1.99 -0.88
N HIS A 73 -19.88 -1.72 -2.02
CA HIS A 73 -20.52 -1.91 -3.31
C HIS A 73 -20.76 -3.41 -3.43
N SER A 74 -22.01 -3.81 -3.30
CA SER A 74 -22.52 -5.13 -3.62
C SER A 74 -22.47 -5.39 -5.13
N SER A 75 -21.33 -5.08 -5.78
CA SER A 75 -21.09 -5.52 -7.13
C SER A 75 -20.70 -7.00 -7.04
N THR A 76 -21.59 -7.85 -7.55
CA THR A 76 -21.40 -9.29 -7.72
C THR A 76 -20.29 -9.64 -8.72
N GLU A 77 -19.61 -8.63 -9.25
CA GLU A 77 -18.51 -8.80 -10.19
C GLU A 77 -17.32 -9.44 -9.48
N PRO A 78 -16.79 -10.57 -9.99
CA PRO A 78 -15.62 -11.21 -9.42
C PRO A 78 -14.43 -10.25 -9.47
N TYR A 79 -13.72 -10.13 -8.34
CA TYR A 79 -12.52 -9.31 -8.24
C TYR A 79 -11.48 -9.76 -9.29
N SER A 80 -10.93 -8.79 -10.04
CA SER A 80 -9.88 -9.00 -11.02
C SER A 80 -8.69 -8.09 -10.71
N LEU A 81 -7.52 -8.71 -10.50
CA LEU A 81 -6.27 -7.98 -10.24
C LEU A 81 -5.90 -7.06 -11.40
N THR A 82 -6.08 -7.53 -12.64
CA THR A 82 -5.83 -6.76 -13.87
C THR A 82 -6.69 -5.50 -13.93
N ARG A 83 -8.00 -5.60 -13.61
CA ARG A 83 -8.90 -4.44 -13.58
C ARG A 83 -8.51 -3.45 -12.48
N ALA A 84 -8.18 -3.94 -11.29
CA ALA A 84 -7.79 -3.08 -10.16
C ALA A 84 -6.45 -2.35 -10.38
N ASN A 85 -5.62 -2.84 -11.30
CA ASN A 85 -4.27 -2.32 -11.55
C ASN A 85 -4.03 -2.05 -13.04
N ASN A 86 -5.04 -1.55 -13.75
CA ASN A 86 -4.98 -1.24 -15.19
C ASN A 86 -3.89 -0.24 -15.58
N HIS A 87 -3.38 0.53 -14.62
CA HIS A 87 -2.28 1.49 -14.78
C HIS A 87 -0.89 0.81 -14.84
N LEU A 88 -0.77 -0.46 -14.44
CA LEU A 88 0.49 -1.20 -14.48
C LEU A 88 0.69 -1.90 -15.83
N PRO A 89 1.93 -1.93 -16.38
CA PRO A 89 2.24 -2.72 -17.57
C PRO A 89 1.95 -4.22 -17.35
N SER A 90 1.56 -4.94 -18.40
CA SER A 90 1.22 -6.37 -18.32
C SER A 90 2.35 -7.24 -17.74
N ALA A 91 3.60 -6.94 -18.06
CA ALA A 91 4.76 -7.65 -17.50
C ALA A 91 4.88 -7.45 -15.97
N THR A 92 4.55 -6.26 -15.48
CA THR A 92 4.55 -5.92 -14.06
C THR A 92 3.39 -6.62 -13.34
N LEU A 93 2.21 -6.69 -13.96
CA LEU A 93 1.07 -7.45 -13.43
C LEU A 93 1.42 -8.93 -13.26
N ALA A 94 2.05 -9.54 -14.26
CA ALA A 94 2.49 -10.94 -14.18
C ALA A 94 3.47 -11.18 -13.02
N LEU A 95 4.33 -10.20 -12.70
CA LEU A 95 5.22 -10.26 -11.55
C LEU A 95 4.44 -10.26 -10.23
N VAL A 96 3.43 -9.38 -10.11
CA VAL A 96 2.56 -9.31 -8.93
C VAL A 96 1.77 -10.61 -8.76
N GLU A 97 1.19 -11.16 -9.83
CA GLU A 97 0.47 -12.44 -9.82
C GLU A 97 1.37 -13.60 -9.40
N LYS A 98 2.60 -13.63 -9.92
CA LYS A 98 3.60 -14.63 -9.52
C LYS A 98 3.97 -14.50 -8.04
N PHE A 99 4.08 -13.28 -7.52
CA PHE A 99 4.35 -13.04 -6.11
C PHE A 99 3.20 -13.54 -5.22
N ILE A 100 1.95 -13.17 -5.54
CA ILE A 100 0.75 -13.64 -4.84
C ILE A 100 0.68 -15.17 -4.85
N SER A 101 0.86 -15.77 -6.03
CA SER A 101 0.89 -17.22 -6.19
C SER A 101 1.97 -17.87 -5.33
N THR A 102 3.12 -17.21 -5.16
CA THR A 102 4.21 -17.70 -4.32
C THR A 102 3.88 -17.60 -2.83
N CYS A 103 3.20 -16.55 -2.38
CA CYS A 103 2.69 -16.45 -1.00
C CYS A 103 1.74 -17.60 -0.66
N HIS A 104 0.86 -17.96 -1.60
CA HIS A 104 -0.14 -19.02 -1.44
C HIS A 104 0.45 -20.44 -1.51
N ARG A 105 1.69 -20.61 -1.96
CA ARG A 105 2.33 -21.94 -1.98
C ARG A 105 2.53 -22.44 -0.56
N ARG A 106 2.23 -23.72 -0.35
CA ARG A 106 2.59 -24.41 0.89
C ARG A 106 4.10 -24.33 1.06
N ARG A 107 4.54 -23.73 2.16
CA ARG A 107 5.96 -23.73 2.53
C ARG A 107 6.31 -25.08 3.14
N PRO A 108 7.50 -25.64 2.86
CA PRO A 108 7.93 -26.85 3.52
C PRO A 108 7.99 -26.63 5.04
N PRO A 109 7.57 -27.61 5.86
CA PRO A 109 7.58 -27.50 7.31
C PRO A 109 8.96 -27.19 7.92
N THR A 110 10.02 -27.50 7.18
CA THR A 110 11.42 -27.43 7.61
C THR A 110 12.20 -26.39 6.79
N ASP A 111 11.74 -25.13 6.75
CA ASP A 111 12.44 -24.03 6.04
C ASP A 111 13.91 -23.83 6.52
N GLY A 112 14.37 -24.49 7.59
CA GLY A 112 15.79 -24.53 8.03
C GLY A 112 16.33 -23.19 8.55
N ARG A 113 15.72 -22.07 8.17
CA ARG A 113 16.07 -20.70 8.54
C ARG A 113 15.66 -20.32 9.97
N ARG A 114 14.86 -21.14 10.66
CA ARG A 114 14.35 -20.83 11.99
C ARG A 114 14.94 -21.80 13.01
N THR A 115 15.81 -21.27 13.87
CA THR A 115 16.46 -22.00 14.97
C THR A 115 15.54 -22.26 16.16
N VAL A 116 14.49 -21.46 16.32
CA VAL A 116 13.49 -21.64 17.40
C VAL A 116 12.09 -21.49 16.82
N ASN A 117 11.32 -22.57 16.89
CA ASN A 117 9.96 -22.65 16.38
C ASN A 117 9.05 -23.21 17.47
N SER A 118 8.83 -22.41 18.52
CA SER A 118 8.16 -22.84 19.75
C SER A 118 7.10 -21.84 20.22
N GLY A 119 6.12 -22.35 20.97
CA GLY A 119 5.01 -21.57 21.51
C GLY A 119 3.65 -22.12 21.09
N PRO A 120 2.57 -21.59 21.69
CA PRO A 120 1.22 -22.11 21.50
C PRO A 120 0.61 -21.67 20.16
N PHE A 121 1.01 -20.51 19.64
CA PHE A 121 0.45 -19.93 18.42
C PHE A 121 1.08 -20.59 17.19
N ARG A 122 0.37 -21.53 16.57
CA ARG A 122 0.80 -22.26 15.37
C ARG A 122 0.22 -21.65 14.09
N CYS A 123 0.98 -21.70 13.01
CA CYS A 123 0.51 -21.29 11.69
C CYS A 123 -0.65 -22.18 11.23
N SER A 124 -1.72 -21.56 10.75
CA SER A 124 -2.93 -22.23 10.28
C SER A 124 -2.77 -22.84 8.89
N PHE A 125 -1.80 -22.37 8.10
CA PHE A 125 -1.48 -22.88 6.76
C PHE A 125 -0.59 -24.13 6.77
N SER A 126 -0.41 -24.75 7.95
CA SER A 126 0.34 -26.00 8.11
C SER A 126 1.82 -25.95 7.65
N CYS A 127 2.45 -24.76 7.70
CA CYS A 127 3.87 -24.60 7.36
C CYS A 127 4.82 -24.93 8.52
N GLY A 128 4.30 -25.46 9.63
CA GLY A 128 5.07 -25.81 10.82
C GLY A 128 5.44 -24.63 11.73
N TYR A 129 5.29 -23.38 11.31
CA TYR A 129 5.65 -22.21 12.13
C TYR A 129 4.85 -22.11 13.44
N ARG A 130 5.53 -21.69 14.51
CA ARG A 130 5.05 -21.53 15.89
C ARG A 130 5.77 -20.35 16.54
N THR A 131 5.05 -19.62 17.38
CA THR A 131 5.61 -18.50 18.16
C THR A 131 4.92 -18.36 19.52
N LYS A 132 5.55 -17.63 20.44
CA LYS A 132 5.01 -17.25 21.74
C LYS A 132 4.19 -15.96 21.71
N ARG A 133 4.22 -15.20 20.62
CA ARG A 133 3.60 -13.87 20.52
C ARG A 133 2.54 -13.82 19.43
N VAL A 134 1.34 -13.35 19.78
CA VAL A 134 0.21 -13.14 18.85
C VAL A 134 0.58 -12.26 17.68
N PHE A 135 1.31 -11.16 17.92
CA PHE A 135 1.76 -10.24 16.88
C PHE A 135 2.62 -10.94 15.82
N ASP A 136 3.60 -11.75 16.24
CA ASP A 136 4.47 -12.49 15.32
C ASP A 136 3.74 -13.60 14.57
N TRP A 137 2.69 -14.16 15.17
CA TRP A 137 1.82 -15.14 14.53
C TRP A 137 0.99 -14.48 13.43
N ARG A 138 0.27 -13.39 13.73
CA ARG A 138 -0.53 -12.66 12.74
C ARG A 138 0.31 -12.18 11.56
N ARG A 139 1.47 -11.57 11.85
CA ARG A 139 2.43 -11.13 10.84
C ARG A 139 2.97 -12.30 10.00
N HIS A 140 3.06 -13.50 10.55
CA HIS A 140 3.45 -14.69 9.80
C HIS A 140 2.31 -15.19 8.90
N GLU A 141 1.07 -15.21 9.38
CA GLU A 141 -0.12 -15.56 8.58
C GLU A 141 -0.23 -14.66 7.34
N GLU A 142 0.10 -13.37 7.46
CA GLU A 142 0.15 -12.41 6.35
C GLU A 142 1.20 -12.77 5.27
N THR A 143 2.18 -13.63 5.58
CA THR A 143 3.13 -14.14 4.57
C THR A 143 2.54 -15.23 3.68
N HIS A 144 1.47 -15.87 4.16
CA HIS A 144 0.68 -16.84 3.40
C HIS A 144 -0.46 -16.16 2.67
N GLU A 145 -1.22 -15.30 3.36
CA GLU A 145 -2.30 -14.52 2.76
C GLU A 145 -2.01 -13.02 3.01
N PRO A 146 -1.29 -12.36 2.08
CA PRO A 146 -1.04 -10.93 2.17
C PRO A 146 -2.33 -10.16 2.41
N GLN A 147 -2.27 -9.06 3.16
CA GLN A 147 -3.41 -8.14 3.29
C GLN A 147 -3.24 -6.91 2.40
N GLU A 148 -1.98 -6.53 2.16
CA GLU A 148 -1.59 -5.41 1.33
C GLU A 148 -0.34 -5.79 0.53
N LEU A 149 -0.16 -5.14 -0.62
CA LEU A 149 1.00 -5.32 -1.49
C LEU A 149 1.51 -3.95 -1.93
N TRP A 150 2.84 -3.81 -1.95
CA TRP A 150 3.52 -2.61 -2.42
C TRP A 150 4.57 -2.95 -3.45
N LEU A 151 4.45 -2.31 -4.61
CA LEU A 151 5.39 -2.40 -5.72
C LEU A 151 6.03 -1.02 -5.90
N CYS A 152 7.33 -0.90 -5.63
CA CYS A 152 8.00 0.40 -5.63
C CYS A 152 7.91 1.09 -7.00
N ALA A 153 7.12 2.17 -7.06
CA ALA A 153 6.89 2.93 -8.29
C ALA A 153 8.18 3.54 -8.86
N LEU A 154 9.11 3.94 -7.98
CA LEU A 154 10.40 4.52 -8.38
C LEU A 154 11.32 3.46 -9.00
N CYS A 155 11.36 2.24 -8.46
CA CYS A 155 12.10 1.13 -9.09
C CYS A 155 11.53 0.74 -10.45
N CYS A 156 10.22 0.87 -10.65
CA CYS A 156 9.58 0.56 -11.93
C CYS A 156 9.91 1.56 -13.05
N GLN A 157 10.33 2.78 -12.71
CA GLN A 157 10.57 3.87 -13.65
C GLN A 157 12.01 3.93 -14.18
N VAL A 158 12.97 3.28 -13.52
CA VAL A 158 14.38 3.28 -13.94
C VAL A 158 14.54 2.39 -15.18
N LYS A 159 14.11 2.89 -16.33
CA LYS A 159 14.42 2.34 -17.65
C LYS A 159 15.50 3.22 -18.28
N GLY A 160 16.76 2.85 -18.10
CA GLY A 160 17.76 2.97 -19.16
C GLY A 160 18.31 4.33 -19.58
N ASP A 161 18.37 5.36 -18.73
CA ASP A 161 19.05 6.61 -19.11
C ASP A 161 20.58 6.59 -18.87
N THR A 162 21.09 5.64 -18.10
CA THR A 162 22.53 5.39 -18.00
C THR A 162 22.90 4.21 -18.90
N GLN A 163 23.42 4.53 -20.08
CA GLN A 163 24.12 3.63 -21.00
C GLN A 163 25.42 3.08 -20.38
N SER A 164 25.38 2.50 -19.18
CA SER A 164 26.40 1.55 -18.75
C SER A 164 26.07 0.22 -19.43
N GLU A 165 26.50 0.09 -20.69
CA GLU A 165 26.56 -1.17 -21.41
C GLU A 165 27.42 -2.15 -20.59
N GLY A 166 26.79 -3.11 -19.91
CA GLY A 166 27.53 -4.08 -19.13
C GLY A 166 26.67 -5.12 -18.44
N ASP A 167 25.66 -4.69 -17.68
CA ASP A 167 24.83 -5.62 -16.88
C ASP A 167 23.34 -5.39 -17.14
N LEU A 168 22.89 -5.93 -18.27
CA LEU A 168 21.50 -6.04 -18.70
C LEU A 168 20.72 -7.00 -17.78
N TYR A 169 20.30 -6.53 -16.61
CA TYR A 169 19.13 -7.08 -15.94
C TYR A 169 18.15 -5.95 -15.65
N PRO A 170 16.89 -6.04 -16.12
CA PRO A 170 15.84 -5.18 -15.62
C PRO A 170 15.81 -5.38 -14.10
N GLN A 171 16.13 -4.32 -13.34
CA GLN A 171 16.07 -4.34 -11.90
C GLN A 171 14.67 -4.83 -11.52
N ASN A 172 14.58 -6.06 -10.98
CA ASN A 172 13.32 -6.63 -10.55
C ASN A 172 12.69 -5.63 -9.58
N PRO A 173 11.54 -5.04 -9.90
CA PRO A 173 10.98 -3.97 -9.09
C PRO A 173 10.72 -4.49 -7.68
N PHE A 174 11.01 -3.66 -6.69
CA PHE A 174 10.90 -4.05 -5.30
C PHE A 174 9.42 -4.28 -4.94
N LEU A 175 9.03 -5.54 -4.74
CA LEU A 175 7.68 -5.96 -4.39
C LEU A 175 7.68 -6.66 -3.02
N VAL A 176 6.84 -6.17 -2.10
CA VAL A 176 6.69 -6.74 -0.76
C VAL A 176 5.26 -6.63 -0.25
N ASN A 177 4.91 -7.49 0.71
CA ASN A 177 3.64 -7.47 1.44
C ASN A 177 3.79 -6.92 2.88
N ARG A 178 4.91 -6.27 3.20
CA ARG A 178 5.21 -5.77 4.55
C ARG A 178 5.61 -4.32 4.54
N LYS A 179 4.79 -3.48 5.18
CA LYS A 179 4.96 -2.01 5.23
C LYS A 179 6.32 -1.57 5.75
N ASP A 180 6.81 -2.16 6.85
CA ASP A 180 8.13 -1.84 7.41
C ASP A 180 9.28 -2.16 6.44
N LYS A 181 9.15 -3.25 5.65
CA LYS A 181 10.16 -3.63 4.66
C LYS A 181 10.14 -2.67 3.48
N PHE A 182 8.95 -2.22 3.07
CA PHE A 182 8.80 -1.20 2.05
C PHE A 182 9.38 0.14 2.49
N LEU A 183 9.00 0.66 3.66
CA LEU A 183 9.47 1.95 4.16
C LEU A 183 11.00 1.97 4.31
N ARG A 184 11.58 0.87 4.81
CA ARG A 184 13.03 0.73 4.88
C ARG A 184 13.67 0.76 3.49
N HIS A 185 13.12 0.03 2.52
CA HIS A 185 13.59 0.08 1.14
C HIS A 185 13.52 1.50 0.56
N ALA A 186 12.39 2.19 0.71
CA ALA A 186 12.22 3.55 0.21
C ALA A 186 13.24 4.51 0.84
N LYS A 187 13.48 4.41 2.15
CA LYS A 187 14.49 5.20 2.85
C LYS A 187 15.91 4.92 2.33
N ASP A 188 16.25 3.65 2.13
CA ASP A 188 17.63 3.24 1.80
C ASP A 188 17.95 3.48 0.31
N ALA A 189 17.01 3.15 -0.59
CA ALA A 189 17.19 3.19 -2.04
C ALA A 189 16.76 4.53 -2.69
N HIS A 190 15.89 5.29 -2.03
CA HIS A 190 15.29 6.52 -2.57
C HIS A 190 15.40 7.69 -1.60
N GLN A 191 16.64 8.00 -1.18
CA GLN A 191 16.94 9.00 -0.13
C GLN A 191 16.39 10.41 -0.40
N GLN A 192 16.10 10.76 -1.65
CA GLN A 192 15.53 12.06 -2.04
C GLN A 192 14.01 12.15 -1.84
N TRP A 193 13.34 11.03 -1.53
CA TRP A 193 11.89 10.96 -1.40
C TRP A 193 11.48 10.69 0.04
N VAL A 194 10.32 11.22 0.43
CA VAL A 194 9.67 10.88 1.69
C VAL A 194 9.12 9.45 1.59
N PRO A 195 9.55 8.49 2.44
CA PRO A 195 9.17 7.08 2.32
C PRO A 195 7.66 6.83 2.28
N GLU A 196 6.89 7.58 3.06
CA GLU A 196 5.43 7.48 3.15
C GLU A 196 4.74 7.87 1.83
N THR A 197 5.27 8.90 1.15
CA THR A 197 4.77 9.30 -0.18
C THR A 197 5.02 8.19 -1.20
N VAL A 198 6.20 7.59 -1.18
CA VAL A 198 6.54 6.46 -2.08
C VAL A 198 5.66 5.25 -1.77
N LEU A 199 5.38 4.97 -0.49
CA LEU A 199 4.50 3.87 -0.06
C LEU A 199 3.09 4.02 -0.66
N GLU A 200 2.49 5.21 -0.58
CA GLU A 200 1.15 5.46 -1.11
C GLU A 200 1.10 5.32 -2.63
N MET A 201 2.07 5.90 -3.34
CA MET A 201 2.21 5.77 -4.80
C MET A 201 2.48 4.34 -5.27
N SER A 202 3.00 3.49 -4.38
CA SER A 202 3.42 2.12 -4.68
C SER A 202 2.39 1.08 -4.29
N ARG A 203 1.22 1.49 -3.78
CA ARG A 203 0.18 0.56 -3.33
C ARG A 203 -0.44 -0.15 -4.53
N VAL A 204 -0.42 -1.49 -4.48
CA VAL A 204 -1.08 -2.33 -5.48
C VAL A 204 -2.52 -2.57 -5.04
N GLY A 205 -3.47 -2.37 -5.95
CA GLY A 205 -4.89 -2.68 -5.75
C GLY A 205 -5.09 -4.18 -5.59
N TYR A 206 -4.88 -4.69 -4.39
CA TYR A 206 -4.97 -6.09 -4.04
C TYR A 206 -6.14 -6.34 -3.08
N ARG A 207 -6.99 -7.33 -3.39
CA ARG A 207 -8.05 -7.80 -2.50
C ARG A 207 -7.67 -9.18 -1.97
N PRO A 208 -7.39 -9.32 -0.66
CA PRO A 208 -7.11 -10.61 -0.04
C PRO A 208 -8.29 -11.56 -0.19
N ARG A 209 -8.04 -12.87 -0.11
CA ARG A 209 -9.14 -13.82 0.01
C ARG A 209 -9.76 -13.69 1.38
N VAL A 210 -10.96 -13.10 1.38
CA VAL A 210 -11.84 -13.03 2.52
C VAL A 210 -12.86 -14.16 2.43
N GLY A 211 -13.37 -14.59 3.58
CA GLY A 211 -14.29 -15.73 3.63
C GLY A 211 -13.58 -17.05 3.88
N GLY A 212 -14.25 -17.91 4.65
CA GLY A 212 -13.76 -19.24 4.98
C GLY A 212 -14.54 -19.83 6.14
N LYS A 213 -14.30 -21.11 6.40
CA LYS A 213 -14.83 -21.81 7.58
C LYS A 213 -13.66 -22.33 8.39
N CYS A 214 -13.81 -22.30 9.71
CA CYS A 214 -12.85 -22.87 10.63
C CYS A 214 -12.80 -24.38 10.45
N GLU A 215 -11.62 -24.93 10.21
CA GLU A 215 -11.44 -26.37 10.13
C GLU A 215 -11.64 -27.07 11.47
N VAL A 216 -11.53 -26.34 12.59
CA VAL A 216 -11.68 -26.88 13.96
C VAL A 216 -13.14 -26.93 14.40
N CYS A 217 -13.89 -25.84 14.23
CA CYS A 217 -15.26 -25.71 14.76
C CYS A 217 -16.32 -25.35 13.73
N GLY A 218 -15.97 -25.22 12.44
CA GLY A 218 -16.90 -24.90 11.36
C GLY A 218 -17.40 -23.45 11.30
N GLY A 219 -17.01 -22.59 12.25
CA GLY A 219 -17.40 -21.18 12.28
C GLY A 219 -16.93 -20.42 11.04
N ALA A 220 -17.75 -19.52 10.49
CA ALA A 220 -17.41 -18.72 9.33
C ALA A 220 -16.90 -17.33 9.74
N TRP A 221 -16.16 -16.67 8.84
CA TRP A 221 -15.71 -15.29 8.98
C TRP A 221 -15.88 -14.55 7.66
N GLU A 222 -16.11 -13.24 7.74
CA GLU A 222 -16.27 -12.37 6.58
C GLU A 222 -15.02 -11.51 6.34
N SER A 223 -14.18 -11.35 7.37
CA SER A 223 -12.94 -10.58 7.30
C SER A 223 -11.71 -11.33 7.81
N TRP A 224 -10.53 -10.86 7.41
CA TRP A 224 -9.26 -11.38 7.91
C TRP A 224 -9.09 -11.15 9.42
N ASP A 225 -9.54 -10.00 9.92
CA ASP A 225 -9.49 -9.69 11.36
C ASP A 225 -10.37 -10.64 12.17
N GLU A 226 -11.58 -10.93 11.70
CA GLU A 226 -12.47 -11.93 12.31
C GLU A 226 -11.84 -13.32 12.31
N ARG A 227 -11.26 -13.73 11.18
CA ARG A 227 -10.50 -14.99 11.08
C ARG A 227 -9.39 -15.04 12.13
N CYS A 228 -8.57 -14.00 12.21
CA CYS A 228 -7.46 -13.95 13.17
C CYS A 228 -7.96 -14.02 14.61
N LYS A 229 -8.96 -13.20 14.97
CA LYS A 229 -9.57 -13.22 16.31
C LYS A 229 -10.16 -14.57 16.66
N HIS A 230 -10.85 -15.21 15.71
CA HIS A 230 -11.44 -16.53 15.88
C HIS A 230 -10.37 -17.60 16.15
N LEU A 231 -9.29 -17.62 15.35
CA LEU A 231 -8.20 -18.58 15.53
C LEU A 231 -7.44 -18.37 16.85
N LEU A 232 -7.31 -17.13 17.31
CA LEU A 232 -6.71 -16.84 18.61
C LEU A 232 -7.51 -17.44 19.78
N GLY A 233 -8.84 -17.39 19.71
CA GLY A 233 -9.70 -18.04 20.70
C GLY A 233 -9.41 -19.55 20.84
N HIS A 234 -9.20 -20.26 19.73
CA HIS A 234 -8.82 -21.68 19.78
C HIS A 234 -7.49 -21.92 20.51
N PHE A 235 -6.50 -21.04 20.31
CA PHE A 235 -5.21 -21.18 20.99
C PHE A 235 -5.33 -20.88 22.48
N GLU A 236 -6.11 -19.87 22.85
CA GLU A 236 -6.37 -19.53 24.25
C GLU A 236 -7.10 -20.67 24.98
N ASP A 237 -8.15 -21.23 24.38
CA ASP A 237 -8.88 -22.39 24.91
C ASP A 237 -7.99 -23.64 25.08
N GLU A 238 -7.04 -23.86 24.17
CA GLU A 238 -6.07 -24.96 24.28
C GLU A 238 -5.06 -24.74 25.40
N ILE A 239 -4.55 -23.50 25.56
CA ILE A 239 -3.64 -23.15 26.65
C ILE A 239 -4.33 -23.36 27.99
N GLU A 240 -5.56 -22.86 28.16
CA GLU A 240 -6.31 -23.01 29.40
C GLU A 240 -6.59 -24.48 29.74
N ARG A 241 -6.94 -25.30 28.75
CA ARG A 241 -7.14 -26.75 28.95
C ARG A 241 -5.84 -27.49 29.27
N GLY A 242 -4.71 -27.03 28.74
CA GLY A 242 -3.39 -27.58 29.03
C GLY A 242 -2.89 -27.24 30.44
N CYS A 243 -3.22 -26.06 30.95
CA CYS A 243 -2.83 -25.61 32.30
C CYS A 243 -3.67 -26.25 33.44
N LYS A 244 -4.81 -26.88 33.13
CA LYS A 244 -5.69 -27.54 34.12
C LYS A 244 -5.35 -29.02 34.37
N ARG A 245 -4.26 -29.53 33.79
CA ARG A 245 -3.76 -30.90 34.02
C ARG A 245 -2.57 -30.88 34.96
#